data_AF-A0A2K2VVF4-F1
#
_entry.id   AF-A0A2K2VVF4-F1
#
_cell.length_a   1.000
_cell.length_b   1.000
_cell.length_c   1.000
_cell.angle_alpha   90.00
_cell.angle_beta   90.00
_cell.angle_gamma   90.00
#
_symmetry.space_group_name_H-M   'P 1'
#
loop_
_entity.id
_entity.type
_entity.pdbx_description
1 polymer ?
#
loop_
_entity_poly.entity_id
_entity_poly.type
_entity_poly.pdbx_seq_one_letter_code
_entity_poly.pdbx_strand_id
1 'polypeptide(L)' 'MNTVERLGASSPQTTTKSAEAVDEVRYHQVRAGETLFGISRRYGLTVEELRRLNKLPPEATIHPEQKLLIRQGGSR' A
#
# COMPACT_ATOMS: atom_id res chain seq x y z
N MET A 1 -26.00 23.89 -32.51
CA MET A 1 -24.94 23.15 -33.22
C MET A 1 -23.95 22.57 -32.20
N ASN A 2 -23.91 21.25 -32.15
CA ASN A 2 -22.89 20.29 -31.67
C ASN A 2 -22.20 20.39 -30.30
N THR A 3 -22.66 19.48 -29.42
CA THR A 3 -21.90 18.41 -28.73
C THR A 3 -20.54 18.03 -29.32
N VAL A 4 -19.50 17.92 -28.46
CA VAL A 4 -18.51 16.83 -28.49
C VAL A 4 -18.09 16.46 -27.07
N GLU A 5 -18.19 15.16 -26.79
CA GLU A 5 -17.73 14.47 -25.59
C GLU A 5 -16.20 14.40 -25.52
N ARG A 6 -15.65 14.19 -24.31
CA ARG A 6 -14.48 13.30 -24.13
C ARG A 6 -14.48 12.68 -22.73
N LEU A 7 -14.70 11.37 -22.72
CA LEU A 7 -14.49 10.43 -21.63
C LEU A 7 -13.01 10.42 -21.18
N GLY A 8 -12.81 10.29 -19.87
CA GLY A 8 -11.54 10.01 -19.22
C GLY A 8 -11.78 9.27 -17.91
N ALA A 9 -11.98 7.96 -18.01
CA ALA A 9 -12.19 7.05 -16.89
C ALA A 9 -10.92 6.82 -16.06
N SER A 10 -11.14 6.41 -14.80
CA SER A 10 -10.27 5.67 -13.85
C SER A 10 -10.10 6.45 -12.55
N SER A 11 -10.81 6.13 -11.47
CA SER A 11 -10.76 4.80 -10.85
C SER A 11 -12.05 4.51 -10.08
N PRO A 12 -12.59 3.28 -10.18
CA PRO A 12 -13.71 2.87 -9.35
C PRO A 12 -13.20 2.69 -7.91
N GLN A 13 -13.54 3.61 -7.01
CA GLN A 13 -13.60 3.25 -5.59
C GLN A 13 -14.95 2.57 -5.35
N THR A 14 -15.05 1.34 -5.84
CA THR A 14 -16.08 0.39 -5.47
C THR A 14 -16.09 0.25 -3.96
N THR A 15 -17.18 0.73 -3.36
CA THR A 15 -17.96 0.03 -2.34
C THR A 15 -17.57 -1.43 -2.13
N THR A 16 -17.22 -1.83 -0.91
CA THR A 16 -17.98 -2.80 -0.06
C THR A 16 -17.11 -3.26 1.10
N LYS A 17 -17.50 -2.80 2.29
CA LYS A 17 -17.17 -3.32 3.61
C LYS A 17 -17.79 -4.71 3.75
N SER A 18 -16.98 -5.78 3.71
CA SER A 18 -17.23 -7.14 4.25
C SER A 18 -15.99 -7.99 3.92
N ALA A 19 -15.02 -8.13 4.84
CA ALA A 19 -15.01 -9.19 5.84
C ALA A 19 -14.78 -10.61 5.26
N GLU A 20 -13.83 -10.75 4.33
CA GLU A 20 -12.92 -11.89 4.34
C GLU A 20 -11.51 -11.29 4.24
N ALA A 21 -10.76 -11.35 5.33
CA ALA A 21 -9.37 -10.91 5.37
C ALA A 21 -8.52 -11.93 4.58
N VAL A 22 -8.70 -11.95 3.26
CA VAL A 22 -7.72 -12.54 2.37
C VAL A 22 -6.45 -11.75 2.59
N ASP A 23 -5.41 -12.43 3.05
CA ASP A 23 -4.08 -11.87 3.25
C ASP A 23 -3.50 -11.47 1.90
N GLU A 24 -3.98 -10.35 1.37
CA GLU A 24 -3.62 -9.94 0.03
C GLU A 24 -2.26 -9.25 0.12
N VAL A 25 -1.27 -9.96 -0.42
CA VAL A 25 0.07 -9.44 -0.61
C VAL A 25 0.03 -8.44 -1.76
N ARG A 26 0.27 -7.17 -1.44
CA ARG A 26 0.39 -6.07 -2.41
C ARG A 26 1.79 -5.49 -2.39
N TYR A 27 2.10 -4.68 -3.40
CA TYR A 27 3.30 -3.85 -3.41
C TYR A 27 2.92 -2.40 -3.17
N HIS A 28 3.59 -1.76 -2.22
CA HIS A 28 3.55 -0.32 -1.99
C HIS A 28 4.82 0.33 -2.56
N GLN A 29 4.66 1.33 -3.43
CA GLN A 29 5.78 2.14 -3.88
C GLN A 29 6.00 3.29 -2.91
N VAL A 30 7.17 3.31 -2.28
CA VAL A 30 7.58 4.33 -1.32
C VAL A 30 7.66 5.68 -2.04
N ARG A 31 7.00 6.68 -1.48
CA ARG A 31 7.08 8.07 -1.96
C ARG A 31 8.10 8.86 -1.18
N ALA A 32 8.54 9.99 -1.74
CA ALA A 32 9.42 10.92 -1.05
C ALA A 32 8.79 11.37 0.28
N GLY A 33 9.57 11.24 1.37
CA GLY A 33 9.14 11.57 2.72
C GLY A 33 8.37 10.47 3.45
N GLU A 34 8.09 9.33 2.82
CA GLU A 34 7.54 8.18 3.55
C GLU A 34 8.63 7.45 4.35
N THR A 35 8.22 6.94 5.50
CA THR A 35 9.06 6.11 6.37
C THR A 35 8.40 4.75 6.53
N LEU A 36 9.18 3.74 6.90
CA LEU A 36 8.64 2.43 7.28
C LEU A 36 7.52 2.54 8.29
N PHE A 37 7.68 3.41 9.28
CA PHE A 37 6.72 3.59 10.35
C PHE A 37 5.40 4.11 9.81
N GLY A 38 5.44 5.12 8.93
CA GLY A 38 4.24 5.64 8.28
C GLY A 38 3.55 4.60 7.40
N ILE A 39 4.33 3.85 6.62
CA ILE A 39 3.83 2.80 5.72
C ILE A 39 3.22 1.66 6.53
N SER A 40 3.93 1.15 7.55
CA SER A 40 3.43 0.05 8.37
C SER A 40 2.12 0.46 9.06
N ARG A 41 2.04 1.67 9.62
CA ARG A 41 0.81 2.21 10.22
C ARG A 41 -0.34 2.31 9.22
N ARG A 42 -0.07 2.73 7.97
CA ARG A 42 -1.08 2.81 6.91
C ARG A 42 -1.67 1.43 6.58
N TYR A 43 -0.83 0.40 6.58
CA TYR A 43 -1.22 -0.96 6.19
C TYR A 43 -1.62 -1.86 7.38
N GLY A 44 -1.57 -1.34 8.61
CA GLY A 44 -1.89 -2.11 9.82
C GLY A 44 -0.78 -3.07 10.24
N LEU A 45 0.44 -2.86 9.78
CA LEU A 45 1.61 -3.69 10.06
C LEU A 45 2.50 -3.03 11.12
N THR A 46 3.26 -3.87 11.84
CA THR A 46 4.40 -3.37 12.59
C THR A 46 5.59 -3.12 11.66
N VAL A 47 6.50 -2.25 12.07
CA VAL A 47 7.75 -2.02 11.31
C VAL A 47 8.53 -3.32 11.16
N GLU A 48 8.55 -4.15 12.21
CA GLU A 48 9.19 -5.47 12.19
C GLU A 48 8.54 -6.42 11.19
N GLU A 49 7.20 -6.49 11.13
CA GLU A 49 6.50 -7.29 10.13
C GLU A 49 6.80 -6.80 8.71
N LEU A 50 6.73 -5.49 8.48
CA LEU A 50 7.06 -4.90 7.18
C LEU A 50 8.51 -5.20 6.79
N ARG A 51 9.45 -5.13 7.74
CA ARG A 51 10.85 -5.47 7.53
C ARG A 51 11.05 -6.94 7.22
N ARG A 52 10.44 -7.85 7.98
CA ARG A 52 10.47 -9.30 7.75
C ARG A 52 9.90 -9.67 6.39
N LEU A 53 8.76 -9.08 6.03
CA LEU A 53 8.09 -9.33 4.76
C LEU A 53 8.96 -8.94 3.55
N ASN A 54 9.76 -7.89 3.70
CA ASN A 54 10.69 -7.42 2.67
C ASN A 54 12.13 -7.91 2.85
N LYS A 55 12.39 -8.76 3.85
CA LYS A 55 13.76 -9.21 4.22
C LYS A 55 14.74 -8.06 4.44
N LEU A 56 14.26 -6.95 5.00
CA LEU A 56 15.04 -5.76 5.26
C LEU A 56 15.60 -5.81 6.70
N PRO A 57 16.87 -5.43 6.92
CA PRO A 57 17.46 -5.38 8.27
C PRO A 57 16.77 -4.30 9.13
N PRO A 58 16.88 -4.38 10.48
CA PRO A 58 16.25 -3.41 11.39
C PRO A 58 16.76 -1.98 11.16
N GLU A 59 18.04 -1.84 10.81
CA GLU A 59 18.70 -0.58 10.48
C GLU A 59 18.55 -0.14 9.02
N ALA A 60 17.82 -0.91 8.18
CA ALA A 60 17.63 -0.50 6.81
C ALA A 60 16.97 0.89 6.77
N THR A 61 17.28 1.64 5.73
CA THR A 61 16.56 2.84 5.33
C THR A 61 15.78 2.51 4.07
N ILE A 62 14.59 3.10 3.91
CA ILE A 62 13.82 2.96 2.66
C ILE A 62 14.01 4.21 1.82
N HIS A 63 14.03 4.04 0.51
CA HIS A 63 14.21 5.12 -0.45
C HIS A 63 12.92 5.36 -1.24
N PRO A 64 12.70 6.60 -1.74
CA PRO A 64 11.64 6.85 -2.71
C PRO A 64 11.78 5.92 -3.93
N GLU A 65 10.67 5.58 -4.56
CA GLU A 65 10.55 4.60 -5.65
C GLU A 65 10.80 3.13 -5.27
N GLN A 66 11.20 2.85 -4.03
CA GLN A 66 11.37 1.48 -3.55
C GLN A 66 10.01 0.78 -3.45
N LYS A 67 9.93 -0.46 -3.95
CA LYS A 67 8.74 -1.30 -3.81
C LYS A 67 8.87 -2.11 -2.52
N LEU A 68 7.92 -1.92 -1.61
CA LEU A 68 7.78 -2.71 -0.40
C LEU A 68 6.60 -3.66 -0.54
N LEU A 69 6.84 -4.94 -0.34
CA LEU A 69 5.82 -5.93 -0.10
C LEU A 69 5.06 -5.56 1.17
N ILE A 70 3.73 -5.53 1.09
CA ILE A 70 2.81 -5.25 2.19
C ILE A 70 1.75 -6.35 2.20
N ARG A 71 1.22 -6.68 3.37
CA ARG A 71 0.02 -7.51 3.51
C ARG A 71 -1.10 -6.65 4.10
N GLN A 72 -2.25 -6.59 3.45
CA GLN A 72 -3.42 -5.88 3.95
C GLN A 72 -4.23 -6.84 4.81
N GLY A 73 -4.13 -6.72 6.13
CA GLY A 73 -4.82 -7.63 7.06
C GLY A 73 -4.00 -8.07 8.26
N GLY A 74 -2.95 -7.33 8.64
CA GLY A 74 -2.20 -7.59 9.87
C GLY A 74 -3.16 -7.66 11.06
N SER A 75 -3.45 -8.89 11.47
CA SER A 75 -4.33 -9.23 12.58
C SER A 75 -3.73 -8.63 13.85
N ARG A 76 -4.39 -7.60 14.37
CA ARG A 76 -4.25 -7.18 15.76
C ARG A 76 -5.43 -7.68 16.55
#